data_AF-A0AA42NDY7-F1
#
_entry.id   AF-A0AA42NDY7-F1
#
_cell.length_a   1.000
_cell.length_b   1.000
_cell.length_c   1.000
_cell.angle_alpha   90.00
_cell.angle_beta   90.00
_cell.angle_gamma   90.00
#
_symmetry.space_group_name_H-M   'P 1'
#
loop_
_entity.id
_entity.type
_entity.pdbx_description
1 polymer ?
#
loop_
_entity_poly.entity_id
_entity_poly.type
_entity_poly.pdbx_seq_one_letter_code
_entity_poly.pdbx_strand_id
1 'polypeptide(L)' 'MSAAVSLFTHPLSDRDRGFLRHVAQADDWHEIRHGEMPFAVQCMRAGYVRLSNDKRQAIITSSGQAYLRQLRGVH' A
#
# COMPACT_ATOMS: atom_id res chain seq x y z
N MET A 1 -28.29 -12.65 4.07
CA MET A 1 -27.61 -11.45 4.59
C MET A 1 -26.24 -11.38 3.92
N SER A 2 -26.11 -10.62 2.82
CA SER A 2 -24.83 -10.47 2.13
C SER A 2 -23.96 -9.52 2.94
N ALA A 3 -22.96 -10.07 3.63
CA ALA A 3 -21.89 -9.28 4.19
C ALA A 3 -21.13 -8.66 3.02
N ALA A 4 -21.33 -7.37 2.77
CA ALA A 4 -20.35 -6.59 2.05
C ALA A 4 -19.06 -6.68 2.88
N VAL A 5 -18.20 -7.64 2.52
CA VAL A 5 -16.85 -7.76 3.05
C VAL A 5 -16.24 -6.38 2.89
N SER A 6 -15.94 -5.74 4.03
CA SER A 6 -15.32 -4.42 4.08
C SER A 6 -14.22 -4.38 3.03
N LEU A 7 -14.39 -3.55 2.00
CA LEU A 7 -13.46 -3.44 0.85
C LEU A 7 -12.03 -3.07 1.28
N PHE A 8 -11.86 -2.71 2.55
CA PHE A 8 -10.59 -2.55 3.23
C PHE A 8 -10.43 -3.64 4.28
N THR A 9 -9.68 -4.68 3.94
CA THR A 9 -9.32 -5.71 4.91
C THR A 9 -8.51 -5.10 6.06
N HIS A 10 -7.69 -4.04 5.82
CA HIS A 10 -6.87 -3.39 6.85
C HIS A 10 -6.62 -1.89 6.54
N PRO A 11 -7.21 -0.93 7.27
CA PRO A 11 -6.92 0.49 7.07
C PRO A 11 -5.47 0.83 7.45
N LEU A 12 -4.78 1.57 6.57
CA LEU A 12 -3.43 2.09 6.83
C LEU A 12 -3.45 3.36 7.68
N SER A 13 -2.39 3.56 8.48
CA SER A 13 -2.13 4.84 9.14
C SER A 13 -1.81 5.94 8.12
N ASP A 14 -1.87 7.22 8.50
CA ASP A 14 -1.50 8.31 7.60
C ASP A 14 -0.07 8.24 7.07
N ARG A 15 0.85 7.75 7.91
CA ARG A 15 2.26 7.56 7.51
C ARG A 15 2.39 6.45 6.48
N ASP A 16 1.73 5.31 6.72
CA ASP A 16 1.74 4.18 5.78
C ASP A 16 1.02 4.54 4.46
N ARG A 17 -0.08 5.30 4.54
CA ARG A 17 -0.74 5.88 3.36
C ARG A 17 0.20 6.79 2.58
N GLY A 18 0.98 7.61 3.27
CA GLY A 18 2.01 8.47 2.67
C GLY A 18 3.04 7.65 1.90
N PHE A 19 3.57 6.60 2.53
CA PHE A 19 4.49 5.67 1.86
C PHE A 19 3.85 5.02 0.63
N LEU A 20 2.63 4.47 0.75
CA LEU A 20 1.93 3.84 -0.38
C LEU A 20 1.69 4.82 -1.54
N ARG A 21 1.35 6.08 -1.26
CA ARG A 21 1.22 7.13 -2.28
C ARG A 21 2.55 7.40 -2.97
N HIS A 22 3.65 7.40 -2.22
CA HIS A 22 4.98 7.61 -2.79
C HIS A 22 5.36 6.49 -3.76
N VAL A 23 5.11 5.22 -3.38
CA VAL A 23 5.32 4.05 -4.25
C VAL A 23 4.50 4.17 -5.54
N ALA A 24 3.22 4.55 -5.44
CA ALA A 24 2.35 4.72 -6.60
C ALA A 24 2.77 5.87 -7.52
N GLN A 25 3.51 6.87 -7.02
CA GLN A 25 4.05 7.96 -7.82
C GLN A 25 5.36 7.59 -8.53
N ALA A 26 6.04 6.54 -8.07
CA ALA A 26 7.30 6.05 -8.63
C ALA A 26 7.06 4.89 -9.63
N ASP A 27 6.12 5.07 -10.56
CA ASP A 27 5.76 4.03 -11.54
C ASP A 27 5.36 2.69 -10.91
N ASP A 28 4.63 2.76 -9.78
CA ASP A 28 4.10 1.60 -9.06
C ASP A 28 5.14 0.72 -8.35
N TRP A 29 6.40 1.13 -8.27
CA TRP A 29 7.44 0.47 -7.47
C TRP A 29 8.42 1.46 -6.85
N HIS A 30 9.05 1.11 -5.74
CA HIS A 30 9.96 2.02 -5.03
C HIS A 30 11.07 1.25 -4.32
N GLU A 31 12.29 1.76 -4.41
CA GLU A 31 13.42 1.26 -3.63
C GLU A 31 13.32 1.74 -2.17
N ILE A 32 13.24 0.79 -1.25
CA ILE A 32 13.04 1.04 0.18
C ILE A 32 14.30 1.66 0.77
N ARG A 33 14.18 2.92 1.22
CA ARG A 33 15.27 3.66 1.84
C ARG A 33 15.39 3.32 3.33
N HIS A 34 16.49 3.75 3.94
CA HIS A 34 16.73 3.58 5.36
C HIS A 34 15.58 4.18 6.19
N GLY A 35 14.95 3.36 7.05
CA GLY A 35 13.81 3.77 7.87
C GLY A 35 12.43 3.59 7.23
N GLU A 36 12.34 3.25 5.93
CA GLU A 36 11.05 3.03 5.26
C GLU A 36 10.52 1.60 5.39
N MET A 37 11.41 0.65 5.72
CA MET A 37 11.07 -0.77 5.87
C MET A 37 9.85 -1.03 6.77
N PRO A 38 9.66 -0.36 7.93
CA PRO A 38 8.46 -0.55 8.74
C PRO A 38 7.16 -0.22 7.98
N PHE A 39 7.13 0.87 7.22
CA PHE A 39 5.95 1.29 6.44
C PHE A 39 5.69 0.32 5.28
N ALA A 40 6.76 -0.12 4.60
CA ALA A 40 6.68 -1.13 3.54
C ALA A 40 6.10 -2.46 4.06
N VAL A 41 6.52 -2.89 5.26
CA VAL A 41 5.99 -4.10 5.92
C VAL A 41 4.51 -3.93 6.29
N GLN A 42 4.08 -2.78 6.81
CA GLN A 42 2.66 -2.57 7.12
C GLN A 42 1.79 -2.56 5.85
N CYS A 43 2.25 -1.89 4.80
CA CYS A 43 1.57 -1.91 3.50
C CYS A 43 1.51 -3.32 2.92
N MET A 44 2.55 -4.13 3.12
CA MET A 44 2.59 -5.52 2.67
C MET A 44 1.61 -6.40 3.45
N ARG A 45 1.58 -6.26 4.79
CA ARG A 45 0.64 -7.00 5.66
C ARG A 45 -0.82 -6.67 5.33
N ALA A 46 -1.08 -5.42 4.95
CA ALA A 46 -2.40 -5.00 4.49
C ALA A 46 -2.72 -5.46 3.05
N GLY A 47 -1.77 -6.07 2.34
CA GLY A 47 -1.93 -6.60 0.98
C GLY A 47 -1.82 -5.54 -0.12
N TYR A 48 -1.36 -4.33 0.20
CA TYR A 48 -1.31 -3.20 -0.73
C TYR A 48 0.01 -3.08 -1.50
N VAL A 49 1.08 -3.67 -0.98
CA VAL A 49 2.35 -3.84 -1.69
C VAL A 49 2.86 -5.27 -1.55
N ARG A 50 3.74 -5.67 -2.46
CA ARG A 50 4.59 -6.85 -2.34
C ARG A 50 6.03 -6.38 -2.21
N LEU A 51 6.81 -7.06 -1.37
CA LEU A 51 8.25 -6.85 -1.31
C LEU A 51 8.96 -7.73 -2.36
N SER A 52 10.02 -7.21 -2.97
CA SER A 52 10.95 -8.03 -3.76
C SER A 52 11.60 -9.10 -2.89
N ASN A 53 12.20 -10.13 -3.51
CA ASN A 53 12.82 -11.25 -2.79
C ASN A 53 13.96 -10.79 -1.86
N ASP A 54 14.73 -9.80 -2.29
CA ASP A 54 15.80 -9.17 -1.50
C ASP A 54 15.29 -8.11 -0.51
N LYS A 55 13.98 -7.87 -0.48
CA LYS A 55 13.28 -6.87 0.34
C LYS A 55 13.81 -5.44 0.13
N ARG A 56 14.41 -5.15 -1.02
CA ARG A 56 14.87 -3.79 -1.34
C ARG A 56 13.82 -2.95 -2.04
N GLN A 57 12.77 -3.57 -2.57
CA GLN A 57 11.75 -2.87 -3.34
C GLN A 57 10.36 -3.18 -2.81
N ALA A 58 9.51 -2.15 -2.80
CA ALA A 58 8.07 -2.28 -2.61
C ALA A 58 7.39 -2.07 -3.96
N ILE A 59 6.55 -3.01 -4.36
CA ILE A 59 5.81 -2.99 -5.63
C ILE A 59 4.32 -2.96 -5.29
N ILE A 60 3.57 -2.02 -5.84
CA ILE A 60 2.14 -1.92 -5.54
C ILE A 60 1.39 -3.15 -6.08
N THR A 61 0.34 -3.55 -5.36
CA THR A 61 -0.60 -4.57 -5.83
C THR A 61 -1.83 -3.90 -6.45
N SER A 62 -2.64 -4.67 -7.18
CA SER A 62 -3.93 -4.20 -7.67
C SER A 62 -4.85 -3.72 -6.53
N SER A 63 -4.77 -4.36 -5.36
CA SER A 63 -5.48 -3.94 -4.15
C SER A 63 -4.98 -2.60 -3.61
N GLY A 64 -3.66 -2.35 -3.66
CA GLY A 64 -3.07 -1.06 -3.28
C GLY A 64 -3.49 0.08 -4.21
N GLN A 65 -3.54 -0.17 -5.52
CA GLN A 65 -4.07 0.80 -6.48
C GLN A 65 -5.56 1.08 -6.27
N ALA A 66 -6.37 0.04 -6.04
CA ALA A 66 -7.79 0.19 -5.72
C ALA A 66 -8.00 1.01 -4.44
N TYR A 67 -7.21 0.72 -3.40
CA TYR A 67 -7.20 1.47 -2.15
C TYR A 67 -6.95 2.97 -2.37
N LEU A 68 -5.89 3.31 -3.11
CA LEU A 68 -5.56 4.71 -3.42
C LEU A 68 -6.62 5.40 -4.27
N ARG A 69 -7.23 4.71 -5.24
CA ARG A 69 -8.34 5.25 -6.04
C ARG A 69 -9.55 5.57 -5.18
N GLN A 70 -9.90 4.68 -4.26
CA GLN A 70 -11.03 4.90 -3.35
C GLN A 70 -10.77 6.11 -2.44
N LEU A 71 -9.55 6.29 -1.93
CA LEU A 71 -9.19 7.48 -1.13
C LEU A 71 -9.33 8.80 -1.91
N ARG A 72 -9.10 8.81 -3.22
CA ARG A 72 -9.26 10.01 -4.07
C ARG A 72 -10.72 10.32 -4.41
N GLY A 73 -11.60 9.32 -4.37
CA GLY A 73 -13.03 9.46 -4.67
C GLY A 73 -13.90 9.90 -3.50
N VAL A 74 -13.32 10.20 -2.32
CA VAL A 74 -14.07 10.68 -1.13
C VAL A 74 -14.13 12.22 -1.10
N HIS A 75 -14.27 12.87 -2.24
CA HIS A 75 -14.44 14.33 -2.36
C HIS A 75 -15.84 14.69 -2.81
#